data_AF-A0A6C0ENK9-F1
#
_entry.id   AF-A0A6C0ENK9-F1
#
_cell.length_a   1.000
_cell.length_b   1.000
_cell.length_c   1.000
_cell.angle_alpha   90.00
_cell.angle_beta   90.00
_cell.angle_gamma   90.00
#
_symmetry.space_group_name_H-M   'P 1'
#
loop_
_entity.id
_entity.type
_entity.pdbx_description
1 polymer ?
#
loop_
_entity_poly.entity_id
_entity_poly.type
_entity_poly.pdbx_seq_one_letter_code
_entity_poly.pdbx_strand_id
1 'polypeptide(L)'
;MIGAGKYTKRDLVAGPKDSSGNGRVLGNQALAGYVMGDKGKPVWRIIRGAPKEYMQGLAKPGQKRVYPKISPKAAKRAFNRYYNDASNFKSPRGRAQARTYDKNHSGKVVDDSRYRRSPHIYDYKGQDTGDKPNTKLSGTKLEAARRRAAMARRSRELSGSSMAGGW
;
A
#
# COMPACT_ATOMS: atom_id res chain seq x y z
N MET A 1 -3.66 -25.62 1.00
CA MET A 1 -3.93 -26.06 -0.39
C MET A 1 -3.20 -25.12 -1.34
N ILE A 2 -2.09 -25.55 -1.92
CA ILE A 2 -1.31 -24.78 -2.91
C ILE A 2 -1.84 -25.21 -4.28
N GLY A 3 -2.24 -24.25 -5.11
CA GLY A 3 -3.14 -24.40 -6.25
C GLY A 3 -2.92 -25.66 -7.09
N ALA A 4 -3.98 -26.47 -7.19
CA ALA A 4 -4.08 -27.49 -8.23
C ALA A 4 -3.94 -26.77 -9.57
N GLY A 5 -2.87 -27.06 -10.32
CA GLY A 5 -2.77 -26.62 -11.71
C GLY A 5 -3.95 -27.17 -12.51
N LYS A 6 -4.18 -26.61 -13.71
CA LYS A 6 -5.21 -27.07 -14.67
C LYS A 6 -5.17 -28.59 -14.93
N TYR A 7 -4.06 -29.26 -14.63
CA TYR A 7 -3.81 -30.67 -14.90
C TYR A 7 -3.36 -31.41 -13.63
N THR A 8 -3.70 -32.69 -13.56
CA THR A 8 -3.39 -33.63 -12.48
C THR A 8 -2.60 -34.82 -13.01
N LYS A 9 -2.08 -35.69 -12.12
CA LYS A 9 -1.32 -36.88 -12.51
C LYS A 9 -2.13 -37.84 -13.41
N ARG A 10 -3.45 -37.79 -13.33
CA ARG A 10 -4.36 -38.61 -14.15
C ARG A 10 -4.45 -38.14 -15.60
N ASP A 11 -4.08 -36.89 -15.86
CA ASP A 11 -4.15 -36.28 -17.19
C ASP A 11 -2.87 -36.51 -18.00
N LEU A 12 -1.91 -37.23 -17.43
CA LEU A 12 -0.66 -37.56 -18.10
C LEU A 12 -0.91 -38.57 -19.22
N VAL A 13 -0.29 -38.30 -20.37
CA VAL A 13 -0.36 -39.13 -21.57
C VAL A 13 1.03 -39.35 -22.13
N ALA A 14 1.18 -40.39 -22.95
CA ALA A 14 2.40 -40.59 -23.72
C ALA A 14 2.65 -39.38 -24.64
N GLY A 15 3.91 -38.98 -24.77
CA GLY A 15 4.30 -37.92 -25.68
C GLY A 15 5.64 -38.18 -26.34
N PRO A 16 6.08 -37.30 -27.25
CA PRO A 16 7.24 -37.54 -28.11
C PRO A 16 8.55 -37.86 -27.38
N LYS A 17 8.70 -37.42 -26.12
CA LYS A 17 9.90 -37.62 -25.30
C LYS A 17 9.64 -38.41 -24.01
N ASP A 18 8.43 -38.96 -23.85
CA ASP A 18 8.03 -39.80 -22.73
C ASP A 18 6.92 -40.74 -23.20
N SER A 19 7.31 -41.88 -23.76
CA SER A 19 6.39 -42.91 -24.26
C SER A 19 5.61 -43.61 -23.15
N SER A 20 6.07 -43.51 -21.90
CA SER A 20 5.45 -44.16 -20.74
C SER A 20 4.23 -43.41 -20.21
N GLY A 21 4.13 -42.11 -20.51
CA GLY A 21 3.07 -41.24 -20.02
C GLY A 21 3.06 -41.07 -18.50
N ASN A 22 4.18 -41.34 -17.82
CA ASN A 22 4.29 -41.22 -16.36
C ASN A 22 4.78 -39.84 -15.91
N GLY A 23 5.24 -39.00 -16.84
CA GLY A 23 5.87 -37.74 -16.56
C GLY A 23 7.24 -37.90 -15.93
N ARG A 24 7.90 -36.77 -15.68
CA ARG A 24 9.23 -36.66 -15.11
C ARG A 24 9.20 -35.74 -13.90
N VAL A 25 9.86 -36.17 -12.83
CA VAL A 25 10.21 -35.29 -11.71
C VAL A 25 11.42 -34.44 -12.11
N LEU A 26 11.25 -33.13 -12.06
CA LEU A 26 12.29 -32.15 -12.40
C LEU A 26 13.24 -31.95 -11.21
N GLY A 27 14.39 -31.27 -11.44
CA GLY A 27 15.39 -31.01 -10.38
C GLY A 27 14.85 -30.20 -9.18
N ASN A 28 13.76 -29.46 -9.37
CA ASN A 28 13.04 -28.75 -8.30
C ASN A 28 11.92 -29.58 -7.64
N GLN A 29 11.90 -30.90 -7.84
CA GLN A 29 10.90 -31.83 -7.34
C GLN A 29 9.46 -31.59 -7.87
N ALA A 30 9.29 -30.69 -8.86
CA ALA A 30 8.03 -30.54 -9.57
C ALA A 30 7.79 -31.74 -10.50
N LEU A 31 6.53 -32.13 -10.67
CA LEU A 31 6.13 -33.14 -11.66
C LEU A 31 5.71 -32.44 -12.95
N ALA A 32 6.39 -32.75 -14.04
CA ALA A 32 6.04 -32.29 -15.37
C ALA A 32 5.84 -33.48 -16.32
N GLY A 33 4.99 -33.34 -17.32
CA GLY A 33 4.78 -34.39 -18.30
C GLY A 33 3.86 -33.92 -19.43
N TYR A 34 3.61 -34.81 -20.37
CA TYR A 34 2.68 -34.54 -21.46
C TYR A 34 1.24 -34.71 -20.99
N VAL A 35 0.39 -33.76 -21.36
CA VAL A 35 -1.07 -33.83 -21.17
C VAL A 35 -1.75 -33.58 -22.50
N MET A 36 -3.00 -34.01 -22.64
CA MET A 36 -3.76 -33.65 -23.84
C MET A 36 -4.09 -32.16 -23.85
N GLY A 37 -3.55 -31.45 -24.84
CA GLY A 37 -3.91 -30.06 -25.11
C GLY A 37 -5.25 -29.96 -25.84
N ASP A 38 -5.83 -28.76 -25.80
CA ASP A 38 -7.16 -28.47 -26.35
C ASP A 38 -7.29 -28.75 -27.88
N LYS A 39 -6.16 -28.87 -28.60
CA LYS A 39 -6.08 -29.23 -30.03
C LYS A 39 -5.87 -30.71 -30.30
N GLY A 40 -6.07 -31.59 -29.31
CA GLY A 40 -5.87 -33.03 -29.47
C GLY A 40 -4.42 -33.45 -29.68
N LYS A 41 -3.44 -32.60 -29.31
CA LYS A 41 -2.00 -32.91 -29.37
C LYS A 41 -1.41 -32.97 -27.95
N PRO A 42 -0.49 -33.91 -27.64
CA PRO A 42 0.21 -33.93 -26.36
C PRO A 42 1.08 -32.68 -26.18
N VAL A 43 0.97 -32.02 -25.02
CA VAL A 43 1.75 -30.83 -24.70
C VAL A 43 2.43 -30.97 -23.34
N TRP A 44 3.71 -30.57 -23.26
CA TRP A 44 4.46 -30.58 -22.01
C TRP A 44 3.96 -29.51 -21.03
N ARG A 45 3.62 -29.92 -19.81
CA ARG A 45 3.07 -29.06 -18.75
C ARG A 45 3.61 -29.45 -17.38
N ILE A 46 3.59 -28.49 -16.44
CA ILE A 46 3.80 -28.75 -15.02
C ILE A 46 2.47 -29.21 -14.44
N ILE A 47 2.45 -30.42 -13.89
CA ILE A 47 1.28 -31.07 -13.30
C ILE A 47 1.19 -30.73 -11.82
N ARG A 48 2.34 -30.81 -11.13
CA ARG A 48 2.47 -30.45 -9.72
C ARG A 48 3.67 -29.54 -9.57
N GLY A 49 3.44 -28.36 -8.98
CA GLY A 49 4.52 -27.43 -8.64
C GLY A 49 5.54 -28.03 -7.67
N ALA A 50 6.67 -27.33 -7.53
CA ALA A 50 7.68 -27.70 -6.54
C ALA A 50 7.06 -27.72 -5.13
N PRO A 51 7.49 -28.65 -4.26
CA PRO A 51 7.00 -28.72 -2.89
C PRO A 51 7.35 -27.45 -2.11
N LYS A 52 6.57 -27.17 -1.06
CA LYS A 52 6.67 -25.94 -0.28
C LYS A 52 8.08 -25.78 0.32
N GLU A 53 8.68 -26.89 0.72
CA GLU A 53 10.01 -27.00 1.31
C GLU A 53 11.08 -26.54 0.32
N TYR A 54 10.99 -26.97 -0.95
CA TYR A 54 11.88 -26.51 -2.01
C TYR A 54 11.72 -25.01 -2.28
N MET A 55 10.47 -24.54 -2.33
CA MET A 55 10.17 -23.11 -2.56
C MET A 55 10.64 -22.24 -1.39
N GLN A 56 10.58 -22.75 -0.15
CA GLN A 56 11.13 -22.08 1.04
C GLN A 56 12.66 -22.06 1.03
N GLY A 57 13.31 -23.12 0.55
CA GLY A 57 14.77 -23.16 0.37
C GLY A 57 15.29 -22.14 -0.65
N LEU A 58 14.48 -21.79 -1.66
CA LEU A 58 14.80 -20.71 -2.61
C LEU A 58 14.67 -19.31 -1.99
N ALA A 59 13.74 -19.13 -1.05
CA ALA A 59 13.55 -17.87 -0.36
C ALA A 59 14.67 -17.69 0.67
N LYS A 60 15.83 -17.15 0.25
CA LYS A 60 16.99 -16.89 1.12
C LYS A 60 16.54 -16.25 2.45
N PRO A 61 16.46 -17.01 3.55
CA PRO A 61 16.00 -16.47 4.82
C PRO A 61 17.05 -15.46 5.28
N GLY A 62 16.61 -14.23 5.56
CA GLY A 62 17.47 -13.20 6.15
C GLY A 62 18.21 -12.27 5.18
N GLN A 63 17.91 -12.26 3.87
CA GLN A 63 18.35 -11.12 3.05
C GLN A 63 17.66 -9.83 3.51
N LYS A 64 18.36 -9.04 4.32
CA LYS A 64 17.93 -7.71 4.75
C LYS A 64 17.61 -6.89 3.49
N ARG A 65 16.38 -6.41 3.41
CA ARG A 65 15.92 -5.60 2.28
C ARG A 65 16.75 -4.32 2.25
N VAL A 66 17.61 -4.18 1.24
CA VAL A 66 18.42 -2.97 1.07
C VAL A 66 17.55 -1.90 0.44
N TYR A 67 17.44 -0.76 1.11
CA TYR A 67 16.70 0.40 0.61
C TYR A 67 17.71 1.38 0.01
N PRO A 68 17.72 1.60 -1.31
CA PRO A 68 18.65 2.55 -1.91
C PRO A 68 18.32 3.99 -1.50
N LYS A 69 19.35 4.80 -1.30
CA LYS A 69 19.23 6.24 -1.02
C LYS A 69 18.47 6.95 -2.14
N ILE A 70 17.76 8.02 -1.79
CA ILE A 70 17.03 8.85 -2.75
C ILE A 70 17.52 10.30 -2.68
N SER A 71 17.47 10.99 -3.82
CA SER A 71 17.82 12.41 -3.90
C SER A 71 16.69 13.30 -3.36
N PRO A 72 17.00 14.54 -2.91
CA PRO A 72 15.98 15.49 -2.46
C PRO A 72 14.92 15.79 -3.53
N LYS A 73 15.34 15.86 -4.80
CA LYS A 73 14.43 16.04 -5.94
C LYS A 73 13.44 14.86 -6.07
N ALA A 74 13.90 13.64 -5.83
CA ALA A 74 13.05 12.46 -5.82
C ALA A 74 12.07 12.46 -4.64
N ALA A 75 12.51 12.90 -3.46
CA ALA A 75 11.66 13.08 -2.29
C ALA A 75 10.54 14.10 -2.56
N LYS A 76 10.88 15.30 -3.07
CA LYS A 76 9.90 16.32 -3.46
C LYS A 76 8.86 15.81 -4.45
N ARG A 77 9.29 15.04 -5.46
CA ARG A 77 8.39 14.41 -6.43
C ARG A 77 7.47 13.38 -5.78
N ALA A 78 7.98 12.56 -4.86
CA ALA A 78 7.19 11.57 -4.15
C ALA A 78 6.12 12.23 -3.26
N PHE A 79 6.50 13.26 -2.51
CA PHE A 79 5.60 14.05 -1.68
C PHE A 79 4.47 14.67 -2.51
N ASN A 80 4.82 15.39 -3.58
CA ASN A 80 3.83 16.01 -4.45
C ASN A 80 2.94 14.97 -5.15
N ARG A 81 3.48 13.83 -5.58
CA ARG A 81 2.69 12.76 -6.19
C ARG A 81 1.62 12.25 -5.23
N TYR A 82 2.00 11.93 -4.00
CA TYR A 82 1.07 11.42 -2.99
C TYR A 82 -0.05 12.42 -2.70
N TYR A 83 0.32 13.69 -2.46
CA TYR A 83 -0.63 14.74 -2.10
C TYR A 83 -1.41 15.35 -3.26
N ASN A 84 -1.03 15.10 -4.52
CA ASN A 84 -1.82 15.53 -5.67
C ASN A 84 -2.83 14.47 -6.11
N ASP A 85 -2.57 13.20 -5.79
CA ASP A 85 -3.48 12.10 -6.08
C ASP A 85 -4.71 12.16 -5.17
N ALA A 86 -5.87 12.44 -5.77
CA ALA A 86 -7.14 12.59 -5.07
C ALA A 86 -7.64 11.26 -4.48
N SER A 87 -7.24 10.11 -5.04
CA SER A 87 -7.71 8.80 -4.56
C SER A 87 -7.23 8.47 -3.14
N ASN A 88 -6.13 9.08 -2.70
CA ASN A 88 -5.60 8.92 -1.35
C ASN A 88 -6.40 9.68 -0.27
N PHE A 89 -7.34 10.55 -0.65
CA PHE A 89 -8.02 11.46 0.28
C PHE A 89 -9.52 11.54 0.04
N LYS A 90 -10.29 11.56 1.13
CA LYS A 90 -11.76 11.69 1.07
C LYS A 90 -12.25 13.06 0.60
N SER A 91 -11.45 14.11 0.76
CA SER A 91 -11.80 15.47 0.33
C SER A 91 -10.58 16.36 0.07
N PRO A 92 -10.71 17.40 -0.78
CA PRO A 92 -9.63 18.36 -1.03
C PRO A 92 -9.18 19.09 0.25
N ARG A 93 -10.11 19.36 1.17
CA ARG A 93 -9.82 19.98 2.47
C ARG A 93 -8.98 19.06 3.35
N GLY A 94 -9.34 17.78 3.46
CA GLY A 94 -8.59 16.80 4.25
C GLY A 94 -7.17 16.61 3.70
N ARG A 95 -7.02 16.60 2.38
CA ARG A 95 -5.72 16.56 1.69
C ARG A 95 -4.84 17.76 2.03
N ALA A 96 -5.39 18.97 2.00
CA ALA A 96 -4.64 20.18 2.37
C ALA A 96 -4.21 20.16 3.85
N GLN A 97 -5.07 19.67 4.74
CA GLN A 97 -4.77 19.52 6.16
C GLN A 97 -3.66 18.50 6.39
N ALA A 98 -3.76 17.30 5.81
CA ALA A 98 -2.74 16.25 5.91
C ALA A 98 -1.38 16.74 5.38
N ARG A 99 -1.36 17.36 4.19
CA ARG A 99 -0.14 17.95 3.61
C ARG A 99 0.52 18.98 4.53
N THR A 100 -0.29 19.78 5.21
CA THR A 100 0.19 20.82 6.13
C THR A 100 0.69 20.20 7.43
N TYR A 101 0.03 19.15 7.90
CA TYR A 101 0.47 18.41 9.09
C TYR A 101 1.84 17.78 8.86
N ASP A 102 2.04 17.02 7.77
CA ASP A 102 3.32 16.37 7.49
C ASP A 102 4.45 17.38 7.30
N LYS A 103 4.21 18.48 6.58
CA LYS A 103 5.22 19.56 6.45
C LYS A 103 5.72 20.10 7.79
N ASN A 104 4.86 20.08 8.79
CA ASN A 104 5.12 20.65 10.09
C ASN A 104 5.15 19.56 11.16
N HIS A 105 5.43 18.30 10.85
CA HIS A 105 5.51 17.26 11.86
C HIS A 105 6.62 16.27 11.50
N SER A 106 7.66 16.24 12.32
CA SER A 106 8.73 15.27 12.16
C SER A 106 8.45 14.02 13.00
N GLY A 107 8.46 12.87 12.36
CA GLY A 107 8.41 11.52 12.91
C GLY A 107 9.65 10.70 12.50
N LYS A 108 9.47 9.70 11.64
CA LYS A 108 10.52 8.75 11.23
C LYS A 108 11.26 9.24 10.00
N VAL A 109 12.37 9.94 10.21
CA VAL A 109 13.22 10.48 9.15
C VAL A 109 14.04 9.38 8.46
N VAL A 110 13.98 9.31 7.13
CA VAL A 110 14.79 8.41 6.28
C VAL A 110 15.33 9.14 5.05
N ASP A 111 16.45 8.67 4.51
CA ASP A 111 17.08 9.21 3.28
C ASP A 111 16.98 8.25 2.08
N ASP A 112 16.13 7.22 2.19
CA ASP A 112 16.07 6.11 1.24
C ASP A 112 14.69 5.87 0.59
N SER A 113 14.62 4.84 -0.25
CA SER A 113 13.45 4.49 -1.04
C SER A 113 12.18 4.16 -0.24
N ARG A 114 12.26 4.00 1.09
CA ARG A 114 11.07 3.89 1.96
C ARG A 114 10.20 5.13 1.84
N TYR A 115 10.81 6.32 1.90
CA TYR A 115 10.11 7.60 1.74
C TYR A 115 9.39 7.69 0.39
N ARG A 116 10.09 7.28 -0.69
CA ARG A 116 9.52 7.31 -2.06
C ARG A 116 8.26 6.46 -2.21
N ARG A 117 8.12 5.39 -1.41
CA ARG A 117 6.95 4.49 -1.43
C ARG A 117 5.84 4.98 -0.51
N SER A 118 6.19 5.54 0.64
CA SER A 118 5.24 5.89 1.69
C SER A 118 5.58 7.24 2.34
N PRO A 119 5.40 8.35 1.62
CA PRO A 119 5.75 9.70 2.11
C PRO A 119 4.78 10.23 3.20
N HIS A 120 3.78 9.44 3.60
CA HIS A 120 2.87 9.74 4.72
C HIS A 120 3.22 8.95 6.00
N ILE A 121 4.24 8.08 5.93
CA ILE A 121 4.70 7.23 7.05
C ILE A 121 6.10 7.66 7.50
N TYR A 122 6.94 8.06 6.53
CA TYR A 122 8.31 8.44 6.74
C TYR A 122 8.49 9.89 6.31
N ASP A 123 9.45 10.55 6.92
CA ASP A 123 9.82 11.93 6.60
C ASP A 123 11.18 11.95 5.89
N TYR A 124 11.42 12.99 5.12
CA TYR A 124 12.68 13.26 4.45
C TYR A 124 13.21 14.61 4.89
N LYS A 125 14.46 14.63 5.38
CA LYS A 125 15.11 15.84 5.90
C LYS A 125 15.07 16.96 4.87
N GLY A 126 14.46 18.09 5.24
CA GLY A 126 14.32 19.28 4.39
C GLY A 126 13.14 19.26 3.41
N GLN A 127 12.29 18.23 3.41
CA GLN A 127 11.08 18.17 2.57
C GLN A 127 9.79 18.28 3.39
N ASP A 128 9.68 17.49 4.45
CA ASP A 128 8.53 17.40 5.35
C ASP A 128 8.98 17.16 6.80
N THR A 129 10.17 17.65 7.12
CA THR A 129 10.60 17.81 8.51
C THR A 129 10.35 19.25 8.93
N GLY A 130 9.50 19.45 9.92
CA GLY A 130 9.24 20.76 10.52
C GLY A 130 8.88 20.64 12.00
N ASP A 131 8.94 21.77 12.70
CA ASP A 131 8.50 21.89 14.08
C ASP A 131 7.00 21.69 14.17
N LYS A 132 6.57 20.82 15.10
CA LYS A 132 5.14 20.59 15.34
C LYS A 132 4.48 21.91 15.71
N PRO A 133 3.48 22.40 14.94
CA PRO A 133 2.77 23.58 15.33
C PRO A 133 2.09 23.21 16.65
N ASN A 134 2.37 23.98 17.70
CA ASN A 134 1.81 23.73 19.01
C ASN A 134 0.28 23.88 18.92
N THR A 135 -0.42 22.76 18.76
CA THR A 135 -1.88 22.72 18.57
C THR A 135 -2.64 22.98 19.86
N LYS A 136 -1.94 23.07 21.00
CA LYS A 136 -2.54 23.55 22.24
C LYS A 136 -2.63 25.06 22.17
N LEU A 137 -3.80 25.56 21.74
CA LEU A 137 -4.23 26.89 22.14
C LEU A 137 -4.10 26.96 23.67
N SER A 138 -3.20 27.79 24.17
CA SER A 138 -2.95 27.98 25.59
C SER A 138 -3.14 29.46 25.94
N GLY A 139 -3.55 29.71 27.18
CA GLY A 139 -3.82 31.06 27.68
C GLY A 139 -4.88 31.81 26.86
N THR A 140 -4.58 33.06 26.53
CA THR A 140 -5.51 34.03 25.94
C THR A 140 -6.08 33.60 24.58
N LYS A 141 -5.33 32.82 23.80
CA LYS A 141 -5.78 32.33 22.48
C LYS A 141 -6.87 31.25 22.60
N LEU A 142 -6.86 30.43 23.65
CA LEU A 142 -7.90 29.44 23.92
C LEU A 142 -9.20 30.11 24.37
N GLU A 143 -9.09 31.09 25.27
CA GLU A 143 -10.24 31.88 25.75
C GLU A 143 -10.89 32.68 24.63
N ALA A 144 -10.11 33.30 23.74
CA ALA A 144 -10.64 33.98 22.57
C ALA A 144 -11.39 33.04 21.60
N ALA A 145 -10.87 31.82 21.39
CA ALA A 145 -11.54 30.81 20.58
C ALA A 145 -12.85 30.32 21.21
N ARG A 146 -12.87 30.12 22.53
CA ARG A 146 -14.08 29.78 23.30
C ARG A 146 -15.13 30.89 23.23
N ARG A 147 -14.73 32.15 23.40
CA ARG A 147 -15.63 33.31 23.26
C ARG A 147 -16.24 33.41 21.87
N ARG A 148 -15.45 33.25 20.80
CA ARG A 148 -15.97 33.23 19.42
C ARG A 148 -16.97 32.10 19.20
N ALA A 149 -16.67 30.90 19.70
CA ALA A 149 -17.57 29.76 19.58
C ALA A 149 -18.90 29.97 20.35
N ALA A 150 -18.84 30.58 21.54
CA ALA A 150 -20.01 30.93 22.34
C ALA A 150 -20.88 31.99 21.65
N MET A 151 -20.28 33.05 21.08
CA MET A 151 -21.01 34.07 20.32
C MET A 151 -21.67 33.47 19.07
N ALA A 152 -20.99 32.58 18.35
CA ALA A 152 -21.54 31.92 17.17
C ALA A 152 -22.71 30.97 17.48
N ARG A 153 -22.74 30.37 18.69
CA ARG A 153 -23.87 29.56 19.16
C ARG A 153 -25.07 30.45 19.50
N ARG A 154 -24.83 31.53 20.27
CA ARG A 154 -25.88 32.50 20.60
C ARG A 154 -26.50 33.14 19.36
N SER A 155 -25.71 33.49 18.35
CA SER A 155 -26.25 34.05 17.10
C SER A 155 -27.12 33.04 16.34
N ARG A 156 -26.81 31.74 16.41
CA ARG A 156 -27.64 30.68 15.82
C ARG A 156 -28.94 30.44 16.59
N GLU A 157 -28.90 30.48 17.92
CA GLU A 157 -30.11 30.37 18.75
C GLU A 157 -31.04 31.57 18.54
N LEU A 158 -30.51 32.79 18.48
CA LEU A 158 -31.28 34.00 18.19
C LEU A 158 -31.88 33.97 16.77
N SER A 159 -31.14 33.46 15.79
CA SER A 159 -31.64 33.25 14.41
C SER A 159 -32.69 32.14 14.30
N GLY A 160 -32.71 31.17 15.23
CA GLY A 160 -33.69 30.09 15.26
C GLY A 160 -34.98 30.47 15.98
N SER A 161 -34.90 31.26 17.06
CA SER A 161 -36.07 31.74 17.80
C SER A 161 -36.85 32.84 17.05
N SER A 162 -36.21 33.63 16.18
CA SER A 162 -36.91 34.69 15.43
C SER A 162 -37.71 34.19 14.22
N MET A 163 -37.69 32.89 13.90
CA MET A 163 -38.50 32.29 12.81
C MET A 163 -39.69 31.47 13.30
N ALA A 164 -39.86 31.28 14.61
CA ALA A 164 -40.97 30.48 15.20
C ALA A 164 -42.11 31.33 15.78
N GLY A 165 -42.05 32.66 15.63
CA GLY A 165 -43.04 33.61 16.14
C GLY A 165 -43.68 34.43 15.02
N GLY A 166 -44.39 33.76 14.11
CA GLY A 166 -45.34 34.40 13.19
C GLY A 166 -46.72 33.80 13.46
N TRP A 167 -47.56 34.52 14.20
CA TRP A 167 -49.01 34.39 14.14
C TRP A 167 -49.52 35.39 13.10
#